data_AF-A0AAN9TB50-F1
#
_entry.id   AF-A0AAN9TB50-F1
#
_cell.length_a   1.000
_cell.length_b   1.000
_cell.length_c   1.000
_cell.angle_alpha   90.00
_cell.angle_beta   90.00
_cell.angle_gamma   90.00
#
_symmetry.space_group_name_H-M   'P 1'
#
loop_
_entity.id
_entity.type
_entity.pdbx_description
1 polymer ?
#
loop_
_entity_poly.entity_id
_entity_poly.type
_entity_poly.pdbx_seq_one_letter_code
_entity_poly.pdbx_strand_id
1 'polypeptide(L)'
;MIPGGHIVPSGANVTVHFHHIHRSPKYYHNPENFDPSHFYAENASNRHPFAFLPFSGGPRNCIGQKFAMMEVKTVLAVFFKQYEIESLTKLDDLVMIPDILMRPRDGPIGVIHIGSAENAQTILSSTTHLDKSFVYDFFKPWLGSGLLISTGEKWHHRRRLLTPAFHFTILEKFFGAIVANSKLLVTKLDSKTNLPKFNIVPYLTECSLLNICETAMGVKMDKEIHLRDDYLKSSHIYNETMFDRMMNPLLHPAALFRLSSKYKRQMDAVELLHKMSNNVIQKRIAERQRFKRGEATLSNDSKLNGRPKTIHIADSDLNPKLGKREFLDVLLDISEQDPGSFTINDVREEVDTFMFEGHDTVSIALYWTVYLVGLHPDIQEKVHTELDDVLGSAEAPANLKTLQELKYLECVIKESLRLYPSVPWVSRTSGEDVIIGKKNCRNLTCNKTILYNLEFKKAELPILHYLHQDID
;
A
#
# COMPACT_ATOMS: atom_id res chain seq x y z
N MET A 1 38.14 15.69 0.59
CA MET A 1 36.86 16.29 1.04
C MET A 1 36.38 17.23 -0.05
N ILE A 2 35.19 17.00 -0.63
CA ILE A 2 34.60 17.87 -1.66
C ILE A 2 33.71 18.90 -0.94
N PRO A 3 33.86 20.21 -1.21
CA PRO A 3 32.97 21.23 -0.64
C PRO A 3 31.57 21.13 -1.27
N GLY A 4 30.51 20.97 -0.47
CA GLY A 4 29.14 21.32 -0.89
C GLY A 4 28.15 20.20 -1.23
N GLY A 5 28.35 18.97 -0.76
CA GLY A 5 27.41 17.86 -0.89
C GLY A 5 28.11 16.50 -0.87
N HIS A 6 27.36 15.41 -0.76
CA HIS A 6 27.87 14.06 -0.91
C HIS A 6 27.54 13.52 -2.30
N ILE A 7 28.51 12.92 -2.97
CA ILE A 7 28.29 12.24 -4.26
C ILE A 7 27.76 10.84 -3.96
N VAL A 8 26.58 10.55 -4.51
CA VAL A 8 26.05 9.21 -4.68
C VAL A 8 26.54 8.73 -6.04
N PRO A 9 27.41 7.71 -6.13
CA PRO A 9 27.92 7.24 -7.41
C PRO A 9 26.83 6.55 -8.23
N SER A 10 26.98 6.53 -9.54
CA SER A 10 26.17 5.70 -10.44
C SER A 10 26.24 4.21 -10.03
N GLY A 11 25.11 3.51 -10.14
CA GLY A 11 24.94 2.11 -9.74
C GLY A 11 24.70 1.90 -8.24
N ALA A 12 24.71 2.95 -7.42
CA ALA A 12 24.44 2.85 -5.98
C ALA A 12 22.96 2.58 -5.69
N ASN A 13 22.70 1.77 -4.67
CA ASN A 13 21.34 1.59 -4.14
C ASN A 13 20.99 2.72 -3.18
N VAL A 14 19.87 3.39 -3.42
CA VAL A 14 19.40 4.55 -2.66
C VAL A 14 17.99 4.30 -2.14
N THR A 15 17.83 4.31 -0.81
CA THR A 15 16.55 4.13 -0.14
C THR A 15 16.06 5.45 0.45
N VAL A 16 14.85 5.87 0.07
CA VAL A 16 14.17 7.04 0.62
C VAL A 16 13.21 6.58 1.72
N HIS A 17 13.42 7.06 2.94
CA HIS A 17 12.65 6.69 4.13
C HIS A 17 11.52 7.66 4.39
N PHE A 18 10.32 7.30 3.94
CA PHE A 18 9.12 8.10 4.14
C PHE A 18 8.80 8.24 5.62
N HIS A 19 8.88 7.15 6.38
CA HIS A 19 8.64 7.13 7.83
C HIS A 19 9.47 8.20 8.59
N HIS A 20 10.74 8.39 8.20
CA HIS A 20 11.61 9.41 8.80
C HIS A 20 11.24 10.82 8.30
N ILE A 21 11.05 11.02 7.00
CA ILE A 21 10.68 12.32 6.43
C ILE A 21 9.36 12.83 7.04
N HIS A 22 8.39 11.93 7.21
CA HIS A 22 7.05 12.21 7.73
C HIS A 22 7.05 12.54 9.23
N ARG A 23 8.13 12.22 9.95
CA ARG A 23 8.34 12.58 11.36
C ARG A 23 9.33 13.72 11.57
N SER A 24 9.73 14.40 10.50
CA SER A 24 10.68 15.49 10.65
C SER A 24 10.02 16.70 11.34
N PRO A 25 10.57 17.20 12.46
CA PRO A 25 10.06 18.40 13.13
C PRO A 25 10.23 19.66 12.27
N LYS A 26 10.96 19.55 11.15
CA LYS A 26 11.07 20.59 10.13
C LYS A 26 9.77 20.85 9.39
N TYR A 27 8.91 19.84 9.25
CA TYR A 27 7.69 19.91 8.44
C TYR A 27 6.40 19.74 9.23
N TYR A 28 6.49 19.21 10.45
CA TYR A 28 5.37 18.88 11.33
C TYR A 28 5.69 19.30 12.76
N HIS A 29 4.71 19.87 13.45
CA HIS A 29 4.83 20.22 14.87
C HIS A 29 4.47 19.00 15.72
N ASN A 30 5.22 18.70 16.79
CA ASN A 30 5.02 17.46 17.56
C ASN A 30 4.88 16.20 16.67
N PRO A 31 5.87 15.89 15.83
CA PRO A 31 5.74 14.93 14.73
C PRO A 31 5.41 13.49 15.14
N GLU A 32 5.56 13.13 16.41
CA GLU A 32 5.19 11.79 16.90
C GLU A 32 3.72 11.68 17.30
N ASN A 33 3.02 12.81 17.48
CA ASN A 33 1.62 12.83 17.87
C ASN A 33 0.71 12.61 16.67
N PHE A 34 -0.45 12.00 16.91
CA PHE A 34 -1.53 11.90 15.92
C PHE A 34 -2.34 13.20 15.93
N ASP A 35 -2.02 14.11 15.01
CA ASP A 35 -2.64 15.44 14.91
C ASP A 35 -3.15 15.73 13.49
N PRO A 36 -4.45 15.50 13.21
CA PRO A 36 -5.06 15.78 11.91
C PRO A 36 -4.90 17.24 11.45
N SER A 37 -4.67 18.19 12.36
CA SER A 37 -4.51 19.61 12.00
C SER A 37 -3.29 19.86 11.11
N HIS A 38 -2.31 18.95 11.09
CA HIS A 38 -1.22 18.97 10.13
C HIS A 38 -1.69 19.01 8.67
N PHE A 39 -2.89 18.51 8.37
CA PHE A 39 -3.41 18.45 7.01
C PHE A 39 -4.52 19.47 6.72
N TYR A 40 -4.78 20.40 7.66
CA TYR A 40 -5.58 21.58 7.36
C TYR A 40 -4.92 22.43 6.27
N ALA A 41 -5.73 23.12 5.46
CA ALA A 41 -5.26 23.79 4.26
C ALA A 41 -4.16 24.83 4.57
N GLU A 42 -4.35 25.59 5.64
CA GLU A 42 -3.42 26.58 6.16
C GLU A 42 -2.07 25.98 6.57
N ASN A 43 -2.07 24.80 7.20
CA ASN A 43 -0.87 24.13 7.70
C ASN A 43 -0.12 23.33 6.62
N ALA A 44 -0.84 22.87 5.58
CA ALA A 44 -0.27 22.08 4.50
C ALA A 44 0.24 22.93 3.32
N SER A 45 -0.31 24.12 3.10
CA SER A 45 -0.09 24.95 1.89
C SER A 45 1.39 25.26 1.58
N ASN A 46 2.21 25.52 2.59
CA ASN A 46 3.63 25.88 2.44
C ASN A 46 4.59 24.69 2.69
N ARG A 47 4.07 23.47 2.85
CA ARG A 47 4.89 22.29 3.11
C ARG A 47 5.64 21.87 1.85
N HIS A 48 6.89 21.43 2.01
CA HIS A 48 7.67 20.88 0.90
C HIS A 48 6.93 19.70 0.24
N PRO A 49 6.82 19.63 -1.11
CA PRO A 49 6.01 18.60 -1.78
C PRO A 49 6.41 17.15 -1.45
N PHE A 50 7.69 16.92 -1.14
CA PHE A 50 8.22 15.62 -0.74
C PHE A 50 8.24 15.36 0.77
N ALA A 51 7.65 16.25 1.59
CA ALA A 51 7.54 16.03 3.05
C ALA A 51 6.36 15.11 3.42
N PHE A 52 5.45 14.85 2.48
CA PHE A 52 4.39 13.87 2.60
C PHE A 52 4.37 13.00 1.34
N LEU A 53 4.65 11.72 1.48
CA LEU A 53 4.88 10.75 0.40
C LEU A 53 4.15 9.42 0.66
N PRO A 54 2.85 9.43 0.97
CA PRO A 54 2.10 8.19 1.23
C PRO A 54 2.06 7.25 0.01
N PHE A 55 2.27 7.79 -1.20
CA PHE A 55 2.19 7.08 -2.47
C PHE A 55 3.44 7.24 -3.34
N SER A 56 4.61 7.46 -2.71
CA SER A 56 5.87 7.84 -3.38
C SER A 56 5.76 9.17 -4.17
N GLY A 57 6.85 9.61 -4.81
CA GLY A 57 6.91 10.85 -5.60
C GLY A 57 7.56 10.66 -6.98
N GLY A 58 7.42 11.68 -7.82
CA GLY A 58 8.02 11.77 -9.17
C GLY A 58 7.45 10.78 -10.20
N PRO A 59 8.19 10.46 -11.28
CA PRO A 59 7.68 9.65 -12.40
C PRO A 59 7.22 8.23 -12.01
N ARG A 60 7.79 7.69 -10.92
CA ARG A 60 7.45 6.38 -10.34
C ARG A 60 6.50 6.48 -9.14
N ASN A 61 5.73 7.57 -9.00
CA ASN A 61 4.65 7.65 -8.02
C ASN A 61 3.54 6.63 -8.32
N CYS A 62 2.71 6.31 -7.32
CA CYS A 62 1.59 5.39 -7.50
C CYS A 62 0.57 5.97 -8.50
N ILE A 63 0.24 5.20 -9.55
CA ILE A 63 -0.87 5.54 -10.47
C ILE A 63 -2.24 5.43 -9.79
N GLY A 64 -2.38 4.50 -8.84
CA GLY A 64 -3.60 4.23 -8.11
C GLY A 64 -3.84 5.17 -6.91
N GLN A 65 -3.02 6.20 -6.66
CA GLN A 65 -3.13 7.02 -5.43
C GLN A 65 -4.53 7.62 -5.22
N LYS A 66 -5.21 8.04 -6.29
CA LYS A 66 -6.57 8.61 -6.21
C LYS A 66 -7.61 7.53 -5.92
N PHE A 67 -7.43 6.35 -6.50
CA PHE A 67 -8.25 5.17 -6.22
C PHE A 67 -8.10 4.76 -4.75
N ALA A 68 -6.87 4.61 -4.26
CA ALA A 68 -6.58 4.24 -2.89
C ALA A 68 -7.18 5.23 -1.87
N MET A 69 -6.99 6.54 -2.06
CA MET A 69 -7.60 7.54 -1.17
C MET A 69 -9.13 7.52 -1.21
N MET A 70 -9.73 7.32 -2.39
CA MET A 70 -11.18 7.17 -2.53
C MET A 70 -11.69 5.93 -1.81
N GLU A 71 -10.99 4.80 -1.95
CA GLU A 71 -11.32 3.54 -1.29
C GLU A 71 -11.25 3.68 0.24
N VAL A 72 -10.09 4.09 0.77
CA VAL A 72 -9.87 4.28 2.21
C VAL A 72 -10.95 5.19 2.80
N LYS A 73 -11.20 6.33 2.16
CA LYS A 73 -12.17 7.32 2.63
C LYS A 73 -13.61 6.81 2.59
N THR A 74 -13.98 6.06 1.55
CA THR A 74 -15.34 5.49 1.42
C THR A 74 -15.56 4.41 2.47
N VAL A 75 -14.62 3.47 2.61
CA VAL A 75 -14.70 2.38 3.59
C VAL A 75 -14.79 2.95 5.00
N LEU A 76 -13.94 3.93 5.35
CA LEU A 76 -13.95 4.54 6.68
C LEU A 76 -15.20 5.39 6.94
N ALA A 77 -15.73 6.10 5.94
CA ALA A 77 -16.99 6.84 6.11
C ALA A 77 -18.15 5.91 6.42
N VAL A 78 -18.26 4.77 5.72
CA VAL A 78 -19.27 3.75 6.00
C VAL A 78 -19.02 3.09 7.36
N PHE A 79 -17.77 2.77 7.69
CA PHE A 79 -17.38 2.12 8.93
C PHE A 79 -17.68 2.99 10.17
N PHE A 80 -17.17 4.22 10.22
CA PHE A 80 -17.38 5.12 11.35
C PHE A 80 -18.81 5.65 11.44
N LYS A 81 -19.62 5.54 10.37
CA LYS A 81 -21.05 5.83 10.50
C LYS A 81 -21.80 4.80 11.35
N GLN A 82 -21.24 3.60 11.52
CA GLN A 82 -21.89 2.47 12.20
C GLN A 82 -21.30 2.15 13.57
N TYR A 83 -20.05 2.54 13.82
CA TYR A 83 -19.32 2.10 15.00
C TYR A 83 -18.60 3.25 15.70
N GLU A 84 -18.70 3.27 17.02
CA GLU A 84 -17.73 3.88 17.92
C GLU A 84 -16.76 2.77 18.38
N ILE A 85 -15.47 3.06 18.37
CA ILE A 85 -14.42 2.07 18.65
C ILE A 85 -13.46 2.53 19.76
N GLU A 86 -12.98 1.56 20.53
CA GLU A 86 -11.90 1.76 21.50
C GLU A 86 -10.78 0.76 21.20
N SER A 87 -9.54 1.25 21.10
CA SER A 87 -8.38 0.38 21.00
C SER A 87 -7.97 -0.13 22.38
N LEU A 88 -8.15 -1.43 22.60
CA LEU A 88 -7.76 -2.10 23.85
C LEU A 88 -6.27 -2.42 23.94
N THR A 89 -5.49 -2.13 22.89
CA THR A 89 -4.04 -2.37 22.84
C THR A 89 -3.31 -1.05 22.76
N LYS A 90 -2.47 -0.75 23.75
CA LYS A 90 -1.67 0.47 23.74
C LYS A 90 -0.58 0.39 22.68
N LEU A 91 -0.14 1.56 22.21
CA LEU A 91 0.91 1.64 21.19
C LEU A 91 2.22 0.97 21.68
N ASP A 92 2.58 1.15 22.96
CA ASP A 92 3.79 0.57 23.55
C ASP A 92 3.76 -0.96 23.65
N ASP A 93 2.56 -1.56 23.61
CA ASP A 93 2.37 -3.01 23.66
C ASP A 93 2.41 -3.65 22.25
N LEU A 94 2.46 -2.84 21.18
CA LEU A 94 2.53 -3.35 19.81
C LEU A 94 3.93 -3.86 19.49
N VAL A 95 4.01 -5.15 19.14
CA VAL A 95 5.20 -5.70 18.49
C VAL A 95 5.15 -5.33 17.02
N MET A 96 5.87 -4.29 16.65
CA MET A 96 6.06 -3.92 15.25
C MET A 96 6.90 -5.00 14.56
N ILE A 97 6.25 -5.80 13.72
CA ILE A 97 6.95 -6.74 12.85
C ILE A 97 7.53 -5.94 11.68
N PRO A 98 8.85 -5.93 11.47
CA PRO A 98 9.46 -5.23 10.35
C PRO A 98 9.11 -5.96 9.05
N ASP A 99 8.00 -5.58 8.43
CA ASP A 99 7.80 -5.72 6.99
C ASP A 99 8.52 -4.51 6.36
N ILE A 100 9.53 -4.76 5.52
CA ILE A 100 10.29 -3.70 4.82
C ILE A 100 11.10 -2.81 5.83
N LEU A 101 12.18 -3.30 6.50
CA LEU A 101 13.10 -2.45 7.33
C LEU A 101 14.62 -2.82 7.36
N MET A 102 15.42 -1.87 7.89
CA MET A 102 16.85 -1.55 7.66
C MET A 102 17.93 -2.51 8.19
N ARG A 103 19.15 -2.39 7.63
CA ARG A 103 20.39 -3.05 8.10
C ARG A 103 21.56 -2.08 8.32
N PRO A 104 22.53 -2.42 9.19
CA PRO A 104 23.77 -1.65 9.38
C PRO A 104 24.76 -1.77 8.21
N ARG A 105 25.71 -0.82 8.20
CA ARG A 105 26.70 -0.49 7.15
C ARG A 105 27.65 -1.64 6.73
N ASP A 106 27.82 -2.67 7.54
CA ASP A 106 28.93 -3.63 7.39
C ASP A 106 28.54 -4.95 6.68
N GLY A 107 27.41 -4.98 5.98
CA GLY A 107 27.08 -6.05 5.03
C GLY A 107 27.76 -5.85 3.68
N PRO A 108 27.92 -6.90 2.84
CA PRO A 108 28.58 -6.79 1.53
C PRO A 108 27.83 -5.91 0.52
N ILE A 109 26.63 -5.42 0.84
CA ILE A 109 25.80 -4.59 -0.02
C ILE A 109 25.57 -3.23 0.65
N GLY A 110 26.15 -2.18 0.08
CA GLY A 110 25.96 -0.80 0.53
C GLY A 110 24.64 -0.21 0.04
N VAL A 111 23.92 0.46 0.95
CA VAL A 111 22.68 1.21 0.66
C VAL A 111 22.81 2.62 1.23
N ILE A 112 22.46 3.63 0.44
CA ILE A 112 22.46 5.04 0.85
C ILE A 112 21.05 5.40 1.31
N HIS A 113 20.94 5.93 2.53
CA HIS A 113 19.66 6.25 3.15
C HIS A 113 19.36 7.75 3.10
N ILE A 114 18.18 8.11 2.60
CA ILE A 114 17.69 9.48 2.49
C ILE A 114 16.54 9.69 3.46
N GLY A 115 16.72 10.66 4.37
CA GLY A 115 15.72 11.05 5.38
C GLY A 115 15.24 12.50 5.29
N SER A 116 15.57 13.23 4.22
CA SER A 116 15.13 14.63 4.02
C SER A 116 14.32 14.78 2.74
N ALA A 117 13.34 15.69 2.76
CA ALA A 117 12.46 15.89 1.62
C ALA A 117 13.19 16.47 0.40
N GLU A 118 14.21 17.32 0.61
CA GLU A 118 15.00 17.89 -0.49
C GLU A 118 15.78 16.82 -1.24
N ASN A 119 16.48 15.93 -0.51
CA ASN A 119 17.23 14.84 -1.13
C ASN A 119 16.27 13.78 -1.72
N ALA A 120 15.13 13.55 -1.09
CA ALA A 120 14.09 12.68 -1.63
C ALA A 120 13.58 13.20 -2.97
N GLN A 121 13.35 14.51 -3.10
CA GLN A 121 13.02 15.15 -4.37
C GLN A 121 14.10 14.89 -5.41
N THR A 122 15.37 15.17 -5.11
CA THR A 122 16.50 14.97 -6.03
C THR A 122 16.50 13.56 -6.65
N ILE A 123 16.26 12.52 -5.85
CA ILE A 123 16.24 11.15 -6.34
C ILE A 123 14.92 10.81 -7.05
N LEU A 124 13.79 11.09 -6.41
CA LEU A 124 12.49 10.57 -6.87
C LEU A 124 11.91 11.36 -8.03
N SER A 125 12.19 12.66 -8.16
CA SER A 125 11.73 13.45 -9.31
C SER A 125 12.55 13.21 -10.58
N SER A 126 13.69 12.54 -10.47
CA SER A 126 14.57 12.26 -11.61
C SER A 126 13.95 11.23 -12.57
N THR A 127 14.16 11.45 -13.87
CA THR A 127 13.86 10.49 -14.93
C THR A 127 15.04 9.56 -15.22
N THR A 128 16.21 9.75 -14.59
CA THR A 128 17.40 8.89 -14.73
C THR A 128 17.45 7.82 -13.64
N HIS A 129 16.97 8.12 -12.42
CA HIS A 129 16.99 7.21 -11.28
C HIS A 129 15.68 6.40 -11.13
N LEU A 130 15.20 5.84 -12.24
CA LEU A 130 13.91 5.15 -12.27
C LEU A 130 14.01 3.72 -11.73
N ASP A 131 15.08 3.02 -12.06
CA ASP A 131 15.24 1.60 -11.78
C ASP A 131 15.16 1.29 -10.30
N LYS A 132 14.47 0.19 -9.98
CA LYS A 132 14.36 -0.32 -8.62
C LYS A 132 15.69 -0.96 -8.22
N SER A 133 16.06 -0.82 -6.95
CA SER A 133 17.24 -1.53 -6.41
C SER A 133 17.05 -3.05 -6.40
N PHE A 134 18.15 -3.78 -6.21
CA PHE A 134 18.16 -5.25 -6.13
C PHE A 134 17.15 -5.85 -5.12
N VAL A 135 16.73 -5.12 -4.08
CA VAL A 135 15.73 -5.60 -3.12
C VAL A 135 14.39 -5.97 -3.79
N TYR A 136 14.08 -5.37 -4.94
CA TYR A 136 12.86 -5.68 -5.68
C TYR A 136 12.97 -7.00 -6.47
N ASP A 137 14.17 -7.55 -6.65
CA ASP A 137 14.37 -8.85 -7.29
C ASP A 137 13.74 -10.00 -6.49
N PHE A 138 13.57 -9.82 -5.17
CA PHE A 138 12.95 -10.81 -4.31
C PHE A 138 11.44 -10.94 -4.53
N PHE A 139 10.78 -9.97 -5.18
CA PHE A 139 9.38 -10.03 -5.58
C PHE A 139 9.14 -10.72 -6.93
N LYS A 140 10.20 -10.89 -7.75
CA LYS A 140 10.09 -11.49 -9.10
C LYS A 140 9.43 -12.86 -9.13
N PRO A 141 9.64 -13.78 -8.16
CA PRO A 141 8.97 -15.08 -8.20
C PRO A 141 7.44 -14.99 -8.21
N TRP A 142 6.86 -13.97 -7.57
CA TRP A 142 5.43 -13.73 -7.58
C TRP A 142 5.01 -12.78 -8.70
N LEU A 143 5.53 -11.55 -8.70
CA LEU A 143 5.04 -10.46 -9.56
C LEU A 143 5.68 -10.44 -10.96
N GLY A 144 6.66 -11.30 -11.21
CA GLY A 144 7.42 -11.34 -12.46
C GLY A 144 8.09 -10.01 -12.76
N SER A 145 7.91 -9.53 -13.98
CA SER A 145 8.43 -8.25 -14.46
C SER A 145 7.34 -7.17 -14.63
N GLY A 146 6.32 -7.20 -13.76
CA GLY A 146 5.24 -6.23 -13.58
C GLY A 146 5.66 -4.75 -13.53
N LEU A 147 4.69 -3.83 -13.55
CA LEU A 147 4.94 -2.38 -13.51
C LEU A 147 5.82 -1.93 -12.34
N LEU A 148 5.75 -2.61 -11.19
CA LEU A 148 6.59 -2.31 -10.02
C LEU A 148 8.07 -2.53 -10.29
N ILE A 149 8.41 -3.65 -10.93
CA ILE A 149 9.77 -4.20 -11.00
C ILE A 149 10.44 -3.85 -12.33
N SER A 150 9.67 -3.71 -13.41
CA SER A 150 10.18 -3.41 -14.76
C SER A 150 11.08 -2.15 -14.80
N THR A 151 12.00 -2.16 -15.77
CA THR A 151 13.01 -1.11 -15.99
C THR A 151 12.97 -0.63 -17.45
N GLY A 152 13.63 0.51 -17.72
CA GLY A 152 13.80 1.06 -19.07
C GLY A 152 12.53 1.15 -19.92
N GLU A 153 12.65 0.81 -21.21
CA GLU A 153 11.57 0.86 -22.19
C GLU A 153 10.34 0.03 -21.79
N LYS A 154 10.54 -1.15 -21.20
CA LYS A 154 9.44 -2.01 -20.75
C LYS A 154 8.57 -1.30 -19.71
N TRP A 155 9.21 -0.62 -18.76
CA TRP A 155 8.49 0.17 -17.76
C TRP A 155 7.77 1.37 -18.38
N HIS A 156 8.45 2.13 -19.25
CA HIS A 156 7.84 3.30 -19.91
C HIS A 156 6.62 2.92 -20.74
N HIS A 157 6.71 1.81 -21.47
CA HIS A 157 5.62 1.26 -22.25
C HIS A 157 4.44 0.85 -21.36
N ARG A 158 4.65 -0.01 -20.36
CA ARG A 158 3.61 -0.44 -19.41
C ARG A 158 2.99 0.74 -18.67
N ARG A 159 3.78 1.70 -18.16
CA ARG A 159 3.28 2.89 -17.46
C ARG A 159 2.36 3.74 -18.35
N ARG A 160 2.75 3.94 -19.62
CA ARG A 160 1.95 4.71 -20.59
C ARG A 160 0.61 4.04 -20.88
N LEU A 161 0.62 2.72 -21.05
CA LEU A 161 -0.58 1.93 -21.34
C LEU A 161 -1.58 1.91 -20.18
N LEU A 162 -1.09 1.82 -18.94
CA LEU A 162 -1.94 1.56 -17.77
C LEU A 162 -2.44 2.83 -17.08
N THR A 163 -1.74 3.96 -17.23
CA THR A 163 -2.14 5.24 -16.59
C THR A 163 -3.58 5.67 -16.94
N PRO A 164 -4.08 5.55 -18.19
CA PRO A 164 -5.45 5.90 -18.52
C PRO A 164 -6.52 5.15 -17.72
N ALA A 165 -6.25 3.92 -17.28
CA ALA A 165 -7.17 3.07 -16.52
C ALA A 165 -7.44 3.57 -15.08
N PHE A 166 -6.62 4.51 -14.58
CA PHE A 166 -6.77 5.11 -13.24
C PHE A 166 -7.16 6.60 -13.31
N HIS A 167 -7.70 7.04 -14.44
CA HIS A 167 -8.22 8.39 -14.60
C HIS A 167 -9.51 8.58 -13.78
N PHE A 168 -9.73 9.78 -13.21
CA PHE A 168 -10.81 10.06 -12.25
C PHE A 168 -12.22 9.65 -12.72
N THR A 169 -12.54 9.85 -14.01
CA THR A 169 -13.81 9.44 -14.63
C THR A 169 -14.08 7.93 -14.57
N ILE A 170 -13.04 7.10 -14.46
CA ILE A 170 -13.21 5.65 -14.26
C ILE A 170 -13.48 5.38 -12.78
N LEU A 171 -12.81 6.11 -11.88
CA LEU A 171 -12.99 5.99 -10.43
C LEU A 171 -14.44 6.24 -9.99
N GLU A 172 -15.16 7.14 -10.67
CA GLU A 172 -16.60 7.35 -10.46
C GLU A 172 -17.43 6.07 -10.63
N LYS A 173 -17.05 5.20 -11.58
CA LYS A 173 -17.71 3.91 -11.80
C LYS A 173 -17.46 2.93 -10.67
N PHE A 174 -16.30 3.03 -10.02
CA PHE A 174 -15.89 2.14 -8.94
C PHE A 174 -16.58 2.44 -7.61
N PHE A 175 -17.11 3.66 -7.45
CA PHE A 175 -17.69 4.11 -6.19
C PHE A 175 -18.79 3.19 -5.66
N GLY A 176 -19.71 2.75 -6.53
CA GLY A 176 -20.80 1.85 -6.14
C GLY A 176 -20.33 0.50 -5.61
N ALA A 177 -19.32 -0.10 -6.24
CA ALA A 177 -18.72 -1.36 -5.80
C ALA A 177 -18.05 -1.21 -4.42
N ILE A 178 -17.30 -0.13 -4.21
CA ILE A 178 -16.63 0.12 -2.93
C ILE A 178 -17.65 0.31 -1.81
N VAL A 179 -18.73 1.06 -2.03
CA VAL A 179 -19.82 1.22 -1.05
C VAL A 179 -20.46 -0.15 -0.73
N ALA A 180 -20.74 -0.98 -1.73
CA ALA A 180 -21.32 -2.30 -1.52
C ALA A 180 -20.41 -3.21 -0.68
N ASN A 181 -19.11 -3.26 -1.00
CA ASN A 181 -18.13 -4.04 -0.24
C ASN A 181 -17.88 -3.48 1.16
N SER A 182 -18.00 -2.16 1.36
CA SER A 182 -17.94 -1.52 2.68
C SER A 182 -19.15 -1.91 3.55
N LYS A 183 -20.35 -1.98 2.96
CA LYS A 183 -21.55 -2.48 3.67
C LYS A 183 -21.41 -3.95 4.02
N LEU A 184 -20.86 -4.77 3.12
CA LEU A 184 -20.56 -6.18 3.40
C LEU A 184 -19.57 -6.34 4.57
N LEU A 185 -18.56 -5.47 4.65
CA LEU A 185 -17.64 -5.41 5.79
C LEU A 185 -18.40 -5.15 7.10
N VAL A 186 -19.24 -4.12 7.15
CA VAL A 186 -20.09 -3.80 8.32
C VAL A 186 -20.94 -5.02 8.72
N THR A 187 -21.68 -5.62 7.78
CA THR A 187 -22.51 -6.81 8.08
C THR A 187 -21.70 -7.97 8.68
N LYS A 188 -20.46 -8.19 8.23
CA LYS A 188 -19.59 -9.22 8.83
C LYS A 188 -19.16 -8.85 10.25
N LEU A 189 -18.88 -7.57 10.50
CA LEU A 189 -18.44 -7.05 11.79
C LEU A 189 -19.56 -6.95 12.82
N ASP A 190 -20.81 -6.81 12.42
CA ASP A 190 -21.97 -6.79 13.33
C ASP A 190 -22.02 -8.05 14.22
N SER A 191 -21.63 -9.20 13.67
CA SER A 191 -21.54 -10.45 14.44
C SER A 191 -20.41 -10.47 15.48
N LYS A 192 -19.48 -9.51 15.42
CA LYS A 192 -18.27 -9.44 16.25
C LYS A 192 -18.37 -8.41 17.38
N THR A 193 -19.33 -7.51 17.33
CA THR A 193 -19.55 -6.45 18.35
C THR A 193 -19.85 -7.02 19.75
N ASN A 194 -20.41 -8.23 19.82
CA ASN A 194 -20.67 -8.93 21.08
C ASN A 194 -19.42 -9.57 21.71
N LEU A 195 -18.28 -9.59 21.00
CA LEU A 195 -17.04 -10.15 21.51
C LEU A 195 -16.28 -9.10 22.33
N PRO A 196 -15.62 -9.48 23.43
CA PRO A 196 -14.86 -8.53 24.26
C PRO A 196 -13.67 -7.90 23.52
N LYS A 197 -13.09 -8.64 22.56
CA LYS A 197 -12.05 -8.16 21.64
C LYS A 197 -11.95 -9.09 20.43
N PHE A 198 -11.57 -8.55 19.29
CA PHE A 198 -11.24 -9.34 18.10
C PHE A 198 -10.22 -8.61 17.21
N ASN A 199 -9.56 -9.33 16.32
CA ASN A 199 -8.64 -8.75 15.35
C ASN A 199 -9.41 -8.32 14.08
N ILE A 200 -9.41 -7.03 13.78
CA ILE A 200 -10.12 -6.47 12.62
C ILE A 200 -9.34 -6.64 11.30
N VAL A 201 -8.01 -6.85 11.35
CA VAL A 201 -7.13 -6.85 10.15
C VAL A 201 -7.63 -7.80 9.05
N PRO A 202 -7.98 -9.08 9.32
CA PRO A 202 -8.45 -9.98 8.26
C PRO A 202 -9.68 -9.47 7.51
N TYR A 203 -10.57 -8.74 8.19
CA TYR A 203 -11.80 -8.20 7.60
C TYR A 203 -11.51 -6.99 6.71
N LEU A 204 -10.61 -6.09 7.15
CA LEU A 204 -10.17 -4.95 6.34
C LEU A 204 -9.41 -5.41 5.10
N THR A 205 -8.52 -6.39 5.24
CA THR A 205 -7.77 -6.97 4.12
C THR A 205 -8.68 -7.67 3.12
N GLU A 206 -9.69 -8.43 3.58
CA GLU A 206 -10.68 -9.03 2.69
C GLU A 206 -11.51 -7.96 1.95
N CYS A 207 -11.93 -6.89 2.64
CA CYS A 207 -12.67 -5.79 2.03
C CYS A 207 -11.87 -5.13 0.89
N SER A 208 -10.61 -4.80 1.12
CA SER A 208 -9.75 -4.22 0.09
C SER A 208 -9.45 -5.17 -1.07
N LEU A 209 -9.33 -6.48 -0.80
CA LEU A 209 -9.19 -7.48 -1.86
C LEU A 209 -10.45 -7.54 -2.75
N LEU A 210 -11.64 -7.49 -2.14
CA LEU A 210 -12.90 -7.44 -2.90
C LEU A 210 -13.01 -6.15 -3.72
N ASN A 211 -12.60 -5.01 -3.15
CA ASN A 211 -12.59 -3.73 -3.85
C ASN A 211 -11.72 -3.77 -5.11
N ILE A 212 -10.46 -4.20 -5.02
CA ILE A 212 -9.58 -4.22 -6.21
C ILE A 212 -10.05 -5.23 -7.27
N CYS A 213 -10.60 -6.37 -6.84
CA CYS A 213 -11.17 -7.37 -7.74
C CYS A 213 -12.39 -6.84 -8.50
N GLU A 214 -13.37 -6.25 -7.80
CA GLU A 214 -14.60 -5.79 -8.44
C GLU A 214 -14.38 -4.52 -9.29
N THR A 215 -13.41 -3.69 -8.92
CA THR A 215 -13.17 -2.40 -9.60
C THR A 215 -12.15 -2.52 -10.74
N ALA A 216 -10.85 -2.59 -10.43
CA ALA A 216 -9.80 -2.62 -11.43
C ALA A 216 -9.82 -3.90 -12.27
N MET A 217 -10.14 -5.05 -11.66
CA MET A 217 -10.21 -6.32 -12.38
C MET A 217 -11.58 -6.58 -13.02
N GLY A 218 -12.63 -5.89 -12.58
CA GLY A 218 -13.99 -6.06 -13.11
C GLY A 218 -14.61 -7.42 -12.78
N VAL A 219 -14.20 -8.07 -11.69
CA VAL A 219 -14.63 -9.42 -11.31
C VAL A 219 -15.13 -9.43 -9.87
N LYS A 220 -16.40 -9.81 -9.69
CA LYS A 220 -16.93 -10.11 -8.36
C LYS A 220 -16.34 -11.41 -7.83
N MET A 221 -15.76 -11.32 -6.64
CA MET A 221 -15.10 -12.43 -5.96
C MET A 221 -15.76 -12.77 -4.63
N ASP A 222 -17.01 -12.36 -4.38
CA ASP A 222 -17.74 -12.55 -3.12
C ASP A 222 -18.01 -14.03 -2.79
N LYS A 223 -18.15 -14.88 -3.82
CA LYS A 223 -18.51 -16.30 -3.67
C LYS A 223 -17.30 -17.23 -3.49
N GLU A 224 -16.11 -16.84 -3.93
CA GLU A 224 -14.91 -17.69 -3.91
C GLU A 224 -14.15 -17.64 -2.59
N ILE A 225 -14.85 -17.90 -1.48
CA ILE A 225 -14.32 -17.73 -0.11
C ILE A 225 -12.99 -18.46 0.07
N HIS A 226 -12.93 -19.75 -0.26
CA HIS A 226 -11.71 -20.56 -0.10
C HIS A 226 -10.53 -20.04 -0.94
N LEU A 227 -10.78 -19.55 -2.16
CA LEU A 227 -9.72 -19.03 -3.01
C LEU A 227 -9.16 -17.71 -2.47
N ARG A 228 -10.04 -16.84 -1.92
CA ARG A 228 -9.61 -15.62 -1.24
C ARG A 228 -8.79 -15.94 0.00
N ASP A 229 -9.23 -16.88 0.82
CA ASP A 229 -8.50 -17.29 2.02
C ASP A 229 -7.12 -17.88 1.69
N ASP A 230 -7.04 -18.74 0.68
CA ASP A 230 -5.79 -19.31 0.19
C ASP A 230 -4.85 -18.21 -0.31
N TYR A 231 -5.37 -17.22 -1.06
CA TYR A 231 -4.61 -16.09 -1.56
C TYR A 231 -4.04 -15.23 -0.42
N LEU A 232 -4.88 -14.84 0.54
CA LEU A 232 -4.47 -13.99 1.67
C LEU A 232 -3.42 -14.68 2.55
N LYS A 233 -3.61 -15.97 2.86
CA LYS A 233 -2.63 -16.76 3.60
C LYS A 233 -1.32 -16.90 2.84
N SER A 234 -1.39 -17.16 1.53
CA SER A 234 -0.21 -17.33 0.68
C SER A 234 0.56 -16.02 0.51
N SER A 235 -0.14 -14.89 0.43
CA SER A 235 0.48 -13.56 0.40
C SER A 235 1.32 -13.33 1.65
N HIS A 236 0.77 -13.61 2.84
CA HIS A 236 1.50 -13.49 4.10
C HIS A 236 2.73 -14.42 4.16
N ILE A 237 2.56 -15.69 3.76
CA ILE A 237 3.66 -16.66 3.70
C ILE A 237 4.76 -16.21 2.73
N TYR A 238 4.37 -15.69 1.57
CA TYR A 238 5.30 -15.19 0.58
C TYR A 238 6.08 -14.01 1.13
N ASN A 239 5.40 -13.02 1.73
CA ASN A 239 6.04 -11.86 2.34
C ASN A 239 7.03 -12.30 3.44
N GLU A 240 6.62 -13.13 4.40
CA GLU A 240 7.48 -13.64 5.47
C GLU A 240 8.77 -14.29 4.92
N THR A 241 8.62 -15.24 3.98
CA THR A 241 9.77 -15.95 3.40
C THR A 241 10.64 -15.06 2.51
N MET A 242 10.03 -14.10 1.82
CA MET A 242 10.70 -13.10 1.00
C MET A 242 11.50 -12.13 1.88
N PHE A 243 10.96 -11.67 3.01
CA PHE A 243 11.67 -10.85 4.00
C PHE A 243 12.82 -11.60 4.64
N ASP A 244 12.60 -12.83 5.07
CA ASP A 244 13.65 -13.68 5.61
C ASP A 244 14.83 -13.82 4.64
N ARG A 245 14.52 -14.03 3.36
CA ARG A 245 15.53 -14.10 2.31
C ARG A 245 16.20 -12.75 2.10
N MET A 246 15.43 -11.67 2.02
CA MET A 246 15.96 -10.33 1.85
C MET A 246 16.89 -9.96 3.01
N MET A 247 16.61 -10.42 4.23
CA MET A 247 17.33 -10.10 5.48
C MET A 247 18.47 -11.06 5.84
N ASN A 248 18.63 -12.17 5.12
CA ASN A 248 19.73 -13.11 5.32
C ASN A 248 20.65 -13.21 4.08
N PRO A 249 21.87 -12.61 4.09
CA PRO A 249 22.82 -12.72 2.98
C PRO A 249 23.12 -14.15 2.54
N LEU A 250 23.09 -15.12 3.47
CA LEU A 250 23.35 -16.53 3.16
C LEU A 250 22.24 -17.13 2.27
N LEU A 251 21.06 -16.51 2.24
CA LEU A 251 19.94 -16.90 1.38
C LEU A 251 19.84 -16.06 0.10
N HIS A 252 20.76 -15.12 -0.14
CA HIS A 252 20.77 -14.34 -1.39
C HIS A 252 21.12 -15.23 -2.60
N PRO A 253 22.19 -16.06 -2.55
CA PRO A 253 22.48 -17.00 -3.63
C PRO A 253 21.31 -17.98 -3.84
N ALA A 254 20.78 -18.01 -5.06
CA ALA A 254 19.59 -18.81 -5.38
C ALA A 254 19.80 -20.31 -5.09
N ALA A 255 21.01 -20.83 -5.27
CA ALA A 255 21.34 -22.22 -4.94
C ALA A 255 21.16 -22.52 -3.45
N LEU A 256 21.66 -21.66 -2.56
CA LEU A 256 21.52 -21.84 -1.12
C LEU A 256 20.07 -21.69 -0.67
N PHE A 257 19.34 -20.72 -1.24
CA PHE A 257 17.93 -20.56 -0.92
C PHE A 257 17.10 -21.79 -1.32
N ARG A 258 17.35 -22.37 -2.50
CA ARG A 258 16.67 -23.59 -2.98
C ARG A 258 16.87 -24.81 -2.08
N LEU A 259 17.98 -24.87 -1.33
CA LEU A 259 18.23 -25.93 -0.35
C LEU A 259 17.51 -25.72 0.98
N SER A 260 16.96 -24.53 1.23
CA SER A 260 16.23 -24.22 2.45
C SER A 260 14.76 -24.68 2.37
N SER A 261 14.18 -25.03 3.53
CA SER A 261 12.73 -25.29 3.65
C SER A 261 11.88 -24.08 3.25
N LYS A 262 12.43 -22.86 3.37
CA LYS A 262 11.77 -21.60 3.01
C LYS A 262 11.49 -21.49 1.51
N TYR A 263 12.34 -22.04 0.66
CA TYR A 263 12.11 -22.03 -0.79
C TYR A 263 10.84 -22.81 -1.16
N LYS A 264 10.68 -24.03 -0.63
CA LYS A 264 9.48 -24.83 -0.87
C LYS A 264 8.22 -24.08 -0.42
N ARG A 265 8.23 -23.57 0.83
CA ARG A 265 7.13 -22.79 1.39
C ARG A 265 6.80 -21.54 0.54
N GLN A 266 7.81 -20.86 -0.01
CA GLN A 266 7.62 -19.73 -0.90
C GLN A 266 6.99 -20.14 -2.24
N MET A 267 7.44 -21.24 -2.85
CA MET A 267 6.93 -21.69 -4.15
C MET A 267 5.52 -22.27 -4.06
N ASP A 268 5.19 -22.98 -2.98
CA ASP A 268 3.83 -23.45 -2.71
C ASP A 268 2.86 -22.25 -2.58
N ALA A 269 3.30 -21.16 -1.93
CA ALA A 269 2.55 -19.92 -1.85
C ALA A 269 2.40 -19.23 -3.22
N VAL A 270 3.46 -19.16 -4.03
CA VAL A 270 3.41 -18.57 -5.39
C VAL A 270 2.39 -19.30 -6.28
N GLU A 271 2.29 -20.63 -6.17
CA GLU A 271 1.30 -21.41 -6.94
C GLU A 271 -0.13 -20.96 -6.62
N LEU A 272 -0.47 -20.79 -5.34
CA LEU A 272 -1.80 -20.35 -4.90
C LEU A 272 -2.05 -18.87 -5.26
N LEU A 273 -1.02 -18.03 -5.19
CA LEU A 273 -1.10 -16.63 -5.63
C LEU A 273 -1.41 -16.54 -7.13
N HIS A 274 -0.69 -17.28 -7.97
CA HIS A 274 -0.95 -17.33 -9.42
C HIS A 274 -2.30 -17.99 -9.74
N LYS A 275 -2.76 -18.95 -8.94
CA LYS A 275 -4.08 -19.55 -9.09
C LYS A 275 -5.21 -18.52 -8.93
N MET A 276 -5.09 -17.59 -7.98
CA MET A 276 -6.03 -16.48 -7.81
C MET A 276 -6.04 -15.57 -9.04
N SER A 277 -4.88 -15.07 -9.47
CA SER A 277 -4.76 -14.15 -10.61
C SER A 277 -5.26 -14.78 -11.91
N ASN A 278 -4.93 -16.06 -12.14
CA ASN A 278 -5.45 -16.80 -13.29
C ASN A 278 -6.97 -16.97 -13.22
N ASN A 279 -7.55 -17.22 -12.04
CA ASN A 279 -9.00 -17.33 -11.88
C ASN A 279 -9.71 -16.01 -12.24
N VAL A 280 -9.21 -14.88 -11.74
CA VAL A 280 -9.72 -13.54 -12.07
C VAL A 280 -9.66 -13.28 -13.58
N ILE A 281 -8.52 -13.56 -14.21
CA ILE A 281 -8.34 -13.41 -15.66
C ILE A 281 -9.34 -14.27 -16.44
N GLN A 282 -9.47 -15.55 -16.10
CA GLN A 282 -10.37 -16.47 -16.81
C GLN A 282 -11.84 -16.09 -16.64
N LYS A 283 -12.26 -15.66 -15.44
CA LYS A 283 -13.60 -15.15 -15.22
C LYS A 283 -13.89 -13.94 -16.10
N ARG A 284 -12.98 -12.96 -16.14
CA ARG A 284 -13.18 -11.75 -16.95
C ARG A 284 -13.23 -12.07 -18.45
N ILE A 285 -12.37 -12.98 -18.93
CA ILE A 285 -12.41 -13.45 -20.32
C ILE A 285 -13.77 -14.10 -20.64
N ALA A 286 -14.26 -14.97 -19.75
CA ALA A 286 -15.55 -15.64 -19.94
C ALA A 286 -16.73 -14.64 -19.98
N GLU A 287 -16.73 -13.63 -19.11
CA GLU A 287 -17.72 -12.55 -19.11
C GLU A 287 -17.68 -11.74 -20.41
N ARG A 288 -16.49 -11.31 -20.86
CA ARG A 288 -16.31 -10.59 -22.14
C ARG A 288 -16.82 -11.42 -23.32
N GLN A 289 -16.58 -12.73 -23.33
CA GLN A 289 -17.08 -13.62 -24.37
C GLN A 289 -18.60 -13.81 -24.36
N ARG A 290 -19.23 -13.84 -23.18
CA ARG A 290 -20.71 -13.88 -23.06
C ARG A 290 -21.33 -12.59 -23.58
N PHE A 291 -20.71 -11.44 -23.26
CA PHE A 291 -21.15 -10.15 -23.76
C PHE A 291 -21.02 -10.06 -25.29
N LYS A 292 -19.87 -10.46 -25.87
CA LYS A 292 -19.66 -10.53 -27.33
C LYS A 292 -20.68 -11.44 -28.04
N ARG A 293 -21.20 -12.47 -27.37
CA ARG A 293 -22.22 -13.41 -27.88
C ARG A 293 -23.67 -12.93 -27.72
N GLY A 294 -23.90 -11.79 -27.05
CA GLY A 294 -25.25 -11.30 -26.73
C GLY A 294 -25.97 -12.11 -25.64
N GLU A 295 -25.24 -12.94 -24.89
CA GLU A 295 -25.76 -13.81 -23.82
C GLU A 295 -25.76 -13.10 -22.44
N ALA A 296 -25.56 -11.79 -22.41
CA ALA A 296 -25.50 -11.03 -21.17
C ALA A 296 -26.85 -11.13 -20.42
N THR A 297 -26.83 -11.80 -19.28
CA THR A 297 -27.99 -11.91 -18.41
C THR A 297 -28.22 -10.55 -17.74
N LEU A 298 -29.33 -9.88 -18.05
CA LEU A 298 -29.84 -8.80 -17.22
C LEU A 298 -29.98 -9.36 -15.79
N SER A 299 -29.16 -8.88 -14.86
CA SER A 299 -29.27 -9.24 -13.45
C SER A 299 -30.65 -8.81 -12.95
N ASN A 300 -31.48 -9.78 -12.59
CA ASN A 300 -32.89 -9.65 -12.26
C ASN A 300 -33.15 -9.15 -10.81
N ASP A 301 -32.27 -8.33 -10.25
CA ASP A 301 -32.43 -7.81 -8.88
C ASP A 301 -32.95 -6.37 -8.87
N SER A 302 -34.22 -6.20 -9.25
CA SER A 302 -35.13 -5.21 -8.64
C SER A 302 -36.52 -5.28 -9.29
N LYS A 303 -37.34 -6.27 -8.89
CA LYS A 303 -38.79 -6.13 -9.02
C LYS A 303 -39.33 -5.48 -7.75
N LEU A 304 -39.43 -4.15 -7.75
CA LEU A 304 -40.38 -3.45 -6.89
C LEU A 304 -41.28 -2.58 -7.79
N ASN A 305 -42.59 -2.84 -7.71
CA ASN A 305 -43.68 -2.05 -8.27
C ASN A 305 -43.74 -1.90 -9.79
N GLY A 306 -43.98 -3.01 -10.51
CA GLY A 306 -44.97 -3.10 -11.60
C GLY A 306 -44.92 -2.10 -12.78
N ARG A 307 -43.85 -1.32 -12.94
CA ARG A 307 -43.62 -0.44 -14.09
C ARG A 307 -42.25 -0.75 -14.67
N PRO A 308 -42.12 -0.95 -15.99
CA PRO A 308 -40.80 -1.06 -16.59
C PRO A 308 -40.11 0.30 -16.40
N LYS A 309 -39.08 0.35 -15.55
CA LYS A 309 -38.08 1.41 -15.69
C LYS A 309 -37.39 1.12 -17.01
N THR A 310 -37.56 2.01 -17.98
CA THR A 310 -36.54 2.22 -19.00
C THR A 310 -35.28 2.61 -18.23
N ILE A 311 -34.47 1.61 -17.89
CA ILE A 311 -33.14 1.87 -17.36
C ILE A 311 -32.43 2.55 -18.52
N HIS A 312 -32.12 3.84 -18.35
CA HIS A 312 -31.12 4.49 -19.16
C HIS A 312 -29.81 3.73 -18.89
N ILE A 313 -29.56 2.67 -19.66
CA ILE A 313 -28.23 2.11 -19.83
C ILE A 313 -27.39 3.29 -20.29
N ALA A 314 -26.41 3.69 -19.50
CA ALA A 314 -25.53 4.79 -19.89
C ALA A 314 -24.95 4.46 -21.26
N ASP A 315 -24.95 5.42 -22.19
CA ASP A 315 -24.44 5.26 -23.56
C ASP A 315 -22.98 4.72 -23.61
N SER A 316 -22.27 4.72 -22.47
CA SER A 316 -20.95 4.10 -22.30
C SER A 316 -20.94 2.58 -22.44
N ASP A 317 -22.05 1.90 -22.16
CA ASP A 317 -22.14 0.43 -22.24
C ASP A 317 -22.57 -0.02 -23.65
N LEU A 318 -23.15 0.90 -24.42
CA LEU A 318 -23.62 0.68 -25.79
C LEU A 318 -22.55 1.02 -26.85
N ASN A 319 -21.51 1.78 -26.49
CA ASN A 319 -20.49 2.21 -27.44
C ASN A 319 -19.07 1.83 -26.99
N PRO A 320 -18.50 0.69 -27.48
CA PRO A 320 -17.17 0.24 -27.12
C PRO A 320 -16.03 1.20 -27.51
N LYS A 321 -16.32 2.29 -28.24
CA LYS A 321 -15.35 3.33 -28.61
C LYS A 321 -15.36 4.58 -27.72
N LEU A 322 -16.32 4.75 -26.79
CA LEU A 322 -16.44 6.02 -26.02
C LEU A 322 -16.38 5.90 -24.48
N GLY A 323 -16.39 4.71 -23.89
CA GLY A 323 -16.25 4.53 -22.44
C GLY A 323 -14.83 4.14 -22.04
N LYS A 324 -14.18 4.90 -21.14
CA LYS A 324 -12.92 4.46 -20.53
C LYS A 324 -13.14 3.11 -19.82
N ARG A 325 -12.35 2.11 -20.21
CA ARG A 325 -12.44 0.69 -19.83
C ARG A 325 -11.76 0.42 -18.48
N GLU A 326 -12.14 -0.66 -17.83
CA GLU A 326 -11.51 -1.15 -16.59
C GLU A 326 -10.07 -1.61 -16.87
N PHE A 327 -9.24 -1.68 -15.83
CA PHE A 327 -7.82 -1.97 -15.98
C PHE A 327 -7.54 -3.32 -16.64
N LEU A 328 -8.22 -4.39 -16.20
CA LEU A 328 -8.05 -5.72 -16.80
C LEU A 328 -8.55 -5.78 -18.25
N ASP A 329 -9.59 -5.02 -18.61
CA ASP A 329 -10.03 -4.96 -20.01
C ASP A 329 -8.96 -4.35 -20.90
N VAL A 330 -8.33 -3.26 -20.46
CA VAL A 330 -7.22 -2.62 -21.21
C VAL A 330 -6.11 -3.62 -21.46
N LEU A 331 -5.71 -4.40 -20.46
CA LEU A 331 -4.69 -5.45 -20.60
C LEU A 331 -5.08 -6.54 -21.60
N LEU A 332 -6.30 -7.04 -21.50
CA LEU A 332 -6.79 -8.09 -22.38
C LEU A 332 -6.95 -7.61 -23.83
N ASP A 333 -7.38 -6.37 -24.04
CA ASP A 333 -7.48 -5.76 -25.37
C ASP A 333 -6.11 -5.63 -26.04
N ILE A 334 -5.10 -5.23 -25.28
CA ILE A 334 -3.72 -5.10 -25.77
C ILE A 334 -3.18 -6.49 -26.13
N SER A 335 -3.39 -7.49 -25.26
CA SER A 335 -2.95 -8.86 -25.53
C SER A 335 -3.67 -9.49 -26.74
N GLU A 336 -4.94 -9.15 -26.97
CA GLU A 336 -5.70 -9.55 -28.17
C GLU A 336 -5.19 -8.86 -29.45
N GLN A 337 -4.77 -7.60 -29.37
CA GLN A 337 -4.32 -6.81 -30.52
C GLN A 337 -2.87 -7.08 -30.91
N ASP A 338 -2.00 -7.33 -29.95
CA ASP A 338 -0.57 -7.60 -30.16
C ASP A 338 -0.07 -8.75 -29.26
N PRO A 339 -0.49 -10.00 -29.56
CA PRO A 339 -0.12 -11.17 -28.75
C PRO A 339 1.37 -11.49 -28.78
N GLY A 340 2.14 -10.92 -29.73
CA GLY A 340 3.58 -11.10 -29.83
C GLY A 340 4.38 -10.22 -28.87
N SER A 341 3.88 -9.01 -28.57
CA SER A 341 4.56 -8.07 -27.66
C SER A 341 4.00 -8.08 -26.23
N PHE A 342 2.73 -8.46 -26.05
CA PHE A 342 2.06 -8.48 -24.74
C PHE A 342 1.26 -9.78 -24.56
N THR A 343 1.89 -10.75 -23.88
CA THR A 343 1.33 -12.10 -23.73
C THR A 343 0.32 -12.19 -22.58
N ILE A 344 -0.43 -13.29 -22.51
CA ILE A 344 -1.28 -13.59 -21.35
C ILE A 344 -0.48 -13.71 -20.04
N ASN A 345 0.80 -14.08 -20.12
CA ASN A 345 1.69 -14.07 -18.97
C ASN A 345 2.00 -12.63 -18.54
N ASP A 346 2.20 -11.70 -19.48
CA ASP A 346 2.35 -10.27 -19.17
C ASP A 346 1.07 -9.70 -18.52
N VAL A 347 -0.12 -10.12 -18.99
CA VAL A 347 -1.40 -9.80 -18.32
C VAL A 347 -1.38 -10.30 -16.89
N ARG A 348 -1.00 -11.57 -16.65
CA ARG A 348 -0.93 -12.14 -15.29
C ARG A 348 0.06 -11.39 -14.40
N GLU A 349 1.25 -11.04 -14.89
CA GLU A 349 2.22 -10.24 -14.11
C GLU A 349 1.64 -8.89 -13.66
N GLU A 350 0.90 -8.22 -14.53
CA GLU A 350 0.24 -6.97 -14.17
C GLU A 350 -0.95 -7.20 -13.22
N VAL A 351 -1.73 -8.25 -13.41
CA VAL A 351 -2.80 -8.62 -12.45
C VAL A 351 -2.21 -8.93 -11.07
N ASP A 352 -1.16 -9.75 -10.99
CA ASP A 352 -0.44 -10.06 -9.76
C ASP A 352 0.04 -8.77 -9.07
N THR A 353 0.68 -7.88 -9.83
CA THR A 353 1.21 -6.60 -9.33
C THR A 353 0.10 -5.72 -8.77
N PHE A 354 -0.97 -5.49 -9.52
CA PHE A 354 -2.02 -4.55 -9.12
C PHE A 354 -2.94 -5.12 -8.05
N MET A 355 -3.21 -6.43 -8.07
CA MET A 355 -3.93 -7.06 -6.96
C MET A 355 -3.13 -6.91 -5.68
N PHE A 356 -1.84 -7.26 -5.67
CA PHE A 356 -0.97 -7.10 -4.50
C PHE A 356 -0.91 -5.64 -4.00
N GLU A 357 -0.45 -4.72 -4.84
CA GLU A 357 -0.27 -3.32 -4.46
C GLU A 357 -1.59 -2.63 -4.08
N GLY A 358 -2.68 -3.01 -4.74
CA GLY A 358 -3.99 -2.38 -4.58
C GLY A 358 -4.73 -2.79 -3.31
N HIS A 359 -4.60 -4.03 -2.83
CA HIS A 359 -5.30 -4.47 -1.63
C HIS A 359 -4.47 -4.33 -0.35
N ASP A 360 -3.21 -4.77 -0.38
CA ASP A 360 -2.43 -4.97 0.83
C ASP A 360 -2.11 -3.62 1.47
N THR A 361 -1.65 -2.66 0.66
CA THR A 361 -1.32 -1.31 1.13
C THR A 361 -2.55 -0.53 1.63
N VAL A 362 -3.71 -0.70 1.00
CA VAL A 362 -4.96 -0.05 1.40
C VAL A 362 -5.47 -0.65 2.71
N SER A 363 -5.39 -1.96 2.88
CA SER A 363 -5.80 -2.63 4.11
C SER A 363 -5.01 -2.15 5.33
N ILE A 364 -3.70 -1.90 5.17
CA ILE A 364 -2.85 -1.34 6.22
C ILE A 364 -3.21 0.12 6.51
N ALA A 365 -3.53 0.91 5.50
CA ALA A 365 -4.00 2.29 5.70
C ALA A 365 -5.33 2.34 6.48
N LEU A 366 -6.26 1.44 6.14
CA LEU A 366 -7.52 1.26 6.88
C LEU A 366 -7.24 0.88 8.34
N TYR A 367 -6.41 -0.15 8.55
CA TYR A 367 -6.08 -0.65 9.87
C TYR A 367 -5.47 0.44 10.76
N TRP A 368 -4.42 1.13 10.31
CA TRP A 368 -3.78 2.16 11.13
C TRP A 368 -4.71 3.33 11.42
N THR A 369 -5.59 3.68 10.48
CA THR A 369 -6.55 4.77 10.71
C THR A 369 -7.59 4.37 11.75
N VAL A 370 -8.17 3.17 11.64
CA VAL A 370 -9.08 2.61 12.65
C VAL A 370 -8.40 2.53 14.02
N TYR A 371 -7.19 1.97 14.07
CA TYR A 371 -6.43 1.82 15.31
C TYR A 371 -6.14 3.17 15.98
N LEU A 372 -5.69 4.17 15.22
CA LEU A 372 -5.38 5.49 15.75
C LEU A 372 -6.62 6.25 16.19
N VAL A 373 -7.71 6.20 15.43
CA VAL A 373 -8.98 6.82 15.85
C VAL A 373 -9.50 6.16 17.13
N GLY A 374 -9.42 4.83 17.25
CA GLY A 374 -9.80 4.12 18.47
C GLY A 374 -8.92 4.41 19.69
N LEU A 375 -7.74 5.00 19.52
CA LEU A 375 -6.90 5.51 20.61
C LEU A 375 -7.21 6.96 21.00
N HIS A 376 -7.96 7.71 20.19
CA HIS A 376 -8.18 9.15 20.34
C HIS A 376 -9.68 9.51 20.28
N PRO A 377 -10.41 9.36 21.41
CA PRO A 377 -11.86 9.62 21.45
C PRO A 377 -12.26 11.03 20.99
N ASP A 378 -11.42 12.05 21.24
CA ASP A 378 -11.66 13.43 20.82
C ASP A 378 -11.57 13.62 19.29
N ILE A 379 -10.72 12.83 18.63
CA ILE A 379 -10.63 12.82 17.17
C ILE A 379 -11.82 12.03 16.58
N GLN A 380 -12.19 10.92 17.20
CA GLN A 380 -13.34 10.12 16.81
C GLN A 380 -14.65 10.93 16.87
N GLU A 381 -14.88 11.69 17.95
CA GLU A 381 -16.06 12.57 18.10
C GLU A 381 -16.17 13.58 16.95
N LYS A 382 -15.04 14.20 16.54
CA LYS A 382 -15.00 15.12 15.39
C LYS A 382 -15.27 14.43 14.06
N VAL A 383 -14.82 13.18 13.88
CA VAL A 383 -15.15 12.37 12.71
C VAL A 383 -16.65 12.09 12.66
N HIS A 384 -17.26 11.67 13.78
CA HIS A 384 -18.70 11.44 13.83
C HIS A 384 -19.50 12.72 13.58
N THR A 385 -19.09 13.84 14.16
CA THR A 385 -19.73 15.15 13.93
C THR A 385 -19.73 15.50 12.45
N GLU A 386 -18.58 15.38 11.76
CA GLU A 386 -18.51 15.61 10.31
C GLU A 386 -19.40 14.65 9.51
N LEU A 387 -19.41 13.36 9.88
CA LEU A 387 -20.25 12.36 9.21
C LEU A 387 -21.74 12.62 9.41
N ASP A 388 -22.15 13.09 10.58
CA ASP A 388 -23.54 13.47 10.86
C ASP A 388 -23.94 14.72 10.09
N ASP A 389 -23.08 15.74 10.03
CA ASP A 389 -23.32 16.98 9.30
C ASP A 389 -23.43 16.76 7.78
N VAL A 390 -22.56 15.91 7.21
CA VAL A 390 -22.48 15.69 5.76
C VAL A 390 -23.44 14.60 5.28
N LEU A 391 -23.60 13.51 6.03
CA LEU A 391 -24.41 12.35 5.61
C LEU A 391 -25.81 12.34 6.20
N GLY A 392 -26.05 13.06 7.31
CA GLY A 392 -27.31 13.00 8.05
C GLY A 392 -27.63 11.56 8.47
N SER A 393 -28.79 11.05 8.07
CA SER A 393 -29.21 9.67 8.37
C SER A 393 -28.69 8.62 7.38
N ALA A 394 -27.93 9.02 6.34
CA ALA A 394 -27.42 8.07 5.35
C ALA A 394 -26.25 7.24 5.92
N GLU A 395 -26.27 5.93 5.65
CA GLU A 395 -25.22 4.99 6.07
C GLU A 395 -23.92 5.12 5.25
N ALA A 396 -23.98 5.79 4.09
CA ALA A 396 -22.87 5.91 3.16
C ALA A 396 -22.99 7.21 2.34
N PRO A 397 -21.87 7.76 1.84
CA PRO A 397 -21.92 8.88 0.90
C PRO A 397 -22.65 8.48 -0.40
N ALA A 398 -23.50 9.38 -0.91
CA ALA A 398 -24.33 9.08 -2.08
C ALA A 398 -23.54 9.04 -3.40
N ASN A 399 -22.42 9.77 -3.47
CA ASN A 399 -21.56 9.89 -4.65
C ASN A 399 -20.19 10.49 -4.24
N LEU A 400 -19.28 10.62 -5.21
CA LEU A 400 -17.94 11.19 -4.97
C LEU A 400 -17.96 12.65 -4.50
N LYS A 401 -18.98 13.44 -4.85
CA LYS A 401 -19.08 14.84 -4.40
C LYS A 401 -19.34 14.88 -2.89
N THR A 402 -20.28 14.08 -2.40
CA THR A 402 -20.50 13.94 -0.94
C THR A 402 -19.26 13.41 -0.23
N LEU A 403 -18.54 12.44 -0.83
CA LEU A 403 -17.28 11.93 -0.27
C LEU A 403 -16.20 13.02 -0.17
N GLN A 404 -16.15 13.98 -1.10
CA GLN A 404 -15.20 15.10 -1.09
C GLN A 404 -15.49 16.11 0.04
N GLU A 405 -16.72 16.16 0.54
CA GLU A 405 -17.13 17.07 1.62
C GLU A 405 -16.61 16.62 3.00
N LEU A 406 -16.25 15.34 3.17
CA LEU A 406 -15.65 14.77 4.39
C LEU A 406 -14.16 15.18 4.51
N LYS A 407 -13.89 16.45 4.79
CA LYS A 407 -12.54 17.05 4.78
C LYS A 407 -11.73 16.67 6.00
N TYR A 408 -12.34 16.61 7.17
CA TYR A 408 -11.71 16.23 8.42
C TYR A 408 -11.30 14.76 8.40
N LEU A 409 -12.18 13.86 7.96
CA LEU A 409 -11.84 12.45 7.75
C LEU A 409 -10.65 12.28 6.81
N GLU A 410 -10.54 13.11 5.76
CA GLU A 410 -9.36 13.09 4.89
C GLU A 410 -8.08 13.52 5.60
N CYS A 411 -8.15 14.51 6.51
CA CYS A 411 -7.02 14.92 7.32
C CYS A 411 -6.58 13.81 8.29
N VAL A 412 -7.55 13.12 8.90
CA VAL A 412 -7.32 11.95 9.77
C VAL A 412 -6.62 10.83 9.01
N ILE A 413 -7.08 10.50 7.80
CA ILE A 413 -6.44 9.48 6.94
C ILE A 413 -5.02 9.90 6.57
N LYS A 414 -4.80 11.16 6.18
CA LYS A 414 -3.47 11.66 5.82
C LYS A 414 -2.50 11.64 7.01
N GLU A 415 -2.98 11.97 8.20
CA GLU A 415 -2.18 11.90 9.42
C GLU A 415 -1.85 10.47 9.82
N SER A 416 -2.79 9.53 9.64
CA SER A 416 -2.55 8.10 9.81
C SER A 416 -1.46 7.62 8.86
N LEU A 417 -1.53 7.98 7.57
CA LEU A 417 -0.51 7.67 6.57
C LEU A 417 0.82 8.38 6.78
N ARG A 418 0.85 9.49 7.53
CA ARG A 418 2.08 10.19 7.91
C ARG A 418 2.81 9.42 9.01
N LEU A 419 2.09 9.01 10.06
CA LEU A 419 2.65 8.22 11.14
C LEU A 419 2.97 6.79 10.68
N TYR A 420 2.03 6.12 10.02
CA TYR A 420 2.18 4.73 9.60
C TYR A 420 1.94 4.61 8.09
N PRO A 421 2.88 5.09 7.27
CA PRO A 421 2.78 4.91 5.83
C PRO A 421 2.79 3.42 5.50
N SER A 422 1.81 2.95 4.72
CA SER A 422 1.71 1.54 4.31
C SER A 422 2.98 1.02 3.64
N VAL A 423 3.73 1.91 2.98
CA VAL A 423 5.07 1.65 2.45
C VAL A 423 6.05 2.62 3.11
N PRO A 424 6.86 2.18 4.10
CA PRO A 424 7.70 3.08 4.89
C PRO A 424 8.94 3.60 4.15
N TRP A 425 9.37 2.91 3.09
CA TRP A 425 10.45 3.36 2.22
C TRP A 425 10.30 2.84 0.80
N VAL A 426 10.99 3.51 -0.14
CA VAL A 426 11.19 3.02 -1.51
C VAL A 426 12.66 3.07 -1.86
N SER A 427 13.11 2.15 -2.71
CA SER A 427 14.51 2.07 -3.09
C SER A 427 14.71 2.15 -4.61
N ARG A 428 15.84 2.73 -5.03
CA ARG A 428 16.25 2.98 -6.42
C ARG A 428 17.72 2.60 -6.63
N THR A 429 18.08 2.37 -7.88
CA THR A 429 19.48 2.36 -8.32
C THR A 429 19.77 3.70 -9.00
N SER A 430 20.85 4.39 -8.62
CA SER A 430 21.27 5.61 -9.29
C SER A 430 21.73 5.30 -10.72
N GLY A 431 21.08 5.88 -11.73
CA GLY A 431 21.56 5.81 -13.11
C GLY A 431 22.85 6.60 -13.38
N GLU A 432 23.12 7.65 -12.61
CA GLU A 432 24.25 8.57 -12.77
C GLU A 432 24.72 9.08 -11.40
N ASP A 433 25.91 9.69 -11.37
CA ASP A 433 26.43 10.36 -10.18
C ASP A 433 25.50 11.52 -9.80
N VAL A 434 25.05 11.55 -8.54
CA VAL A 434 24.12 12.57 -8.05
C VAL A 434 24.59 13.18 -6.74
N ILE A 435 24.51 14.51 -6.63
CA ILE A 435 24.91 15.24 -5.43
C ILE A 435 23.70 15.39 -4.51
N ILE A 436 23.84 14.93 -3.27
CA ILE A 436 22.84 15.11 -2.21
C ILE A 436 23.38 16.05 -1.11
N GLY A 437 22.51 16.87 -0.51
CA GLY A 437 22.88 17.90 0.49
C GLY A 437 23.07 19.33 -0.08
N LYS A 438 23.04 20.36 0.79
CA LYS A 438 23.19 21.78 0.38
C LYS A 438 24.66 22.23 0.31
N LYS A 439 24.95 23.09 -0.68
CA LYS A 439 26.24 23.81 -0.90
C LYS A 439 26.66 24.80 0.20
N ASN A 440 25.77 25.24 1.10
CA ASN A 440 26.01 26.35 2.05
C ASN A 440 25.48 26.09 3.47
N CYS A 441 25.83 24.97 4.09
CA CYS A 441 25.64 24.79 5.54
C CYS A 441 26.92 25.17 6.29
N ARG A 442 27.10 26.45 6.62
CA ARG A 442 28.23 26.92 7.45
C ARG A 442 28.14 26.51 8.93
N ASN A 443 26.99 25.99 9.39
CA ASN A 443 26.79 25.44 10.73
C ASN A 443 26.03 24.12 10.67
N LEU A 444 26.55 23.14 9.93
CA LEU A 444 26.39 21.77 10.42
C LEU A 444 27.41 21.64 11.54
N THR A 445 26.97 21.84 12.80
CA THR A 445 27.42 20.91 13.83
C THR A 445 27.13 19.55 13.23
N CYS A 446 28.17 18.96 12.67
CA CYS A 446 28.28 17.53 12.55
C CYS A 446 28.01 17.07 13.97
N ASN A 447 26.75 16.77 14.29
CA ASN A 447 26.44 15.82 15.32
C ASN A 447 27.29 14.66 14.89
N LYS A 448 28.44 14.51 15.58
CA LYS A 448 29.26 13.32 15.55
C LYS A 448 28.25 12.22 15.39
N THR A 449 28.35 11.50 14.28
CA THR A 449 27.75 10.19 14.14
C THR A 449 27.81 9.60 15.53
N ILE A 450 26.66 9.40 16.17
CA ILE A 450 26.57 8.50 17.30
C ILE A 450 26.81 7.15 16.62
N LEU A 451 28.09 6.89 16.33
CA LEU A 451 28.64 5.57 16.39
C LEU A 451 28.24 5.16 17.79
N TYR A 452 27.41 4.14 17.89
CA TYR A 452 27.30 3.40 19.13
C TYR A 452 28.71 2.89 19.42
N ASN A 453 29.52 3.72 20.07
CA ASN A 453 30.68 3.31 20.84
C ASN A 453 30.07 2.51 22.00
N LEU A 454 29.73 1.26 21.72
CA LEU A 454 29.57 0.28 22.76
C LEU A 454 30.98 0.06 23.32
N GLU A 455 31.27 0.76 24.41
CA GLU A 455 32.39 0.42 25.27
C GLU A 455 32.06 -0.94 25.89
N PHE A 456 32.68 -2.00 25.39
CA PHE A 456 32.62 -3.31 26.04
C PHE A 456 33.45 -3.22 27.32
N LYS A 457 32.81 -2.81 28.43
CA LYS A 457 33.33 -3.15 29.75
C LYS A 457 33.11 -4.63 29.97
N LYS A 458 34.21 -5.38 30.00
CA LYS A 458 34.23 -6.75 30.54
C LYS A 458 33.61 -6.64 31.94
N ALA A 459 32.47 -7.28 32.16
CA ALA A 459 31.94 -7.41 33.51
C ALA A 459 33.00 -8.15 34.33
N GLU A 460 33.67 -7.42 35.22
CA GLU A 460 34.41 -8.04 36.30
C GLU A 460 33.36 -8.79 37.13
N LEU A 461 33.46 -10.11 37.11
CA LEU A 461 32.75 -10.97 38.04
C LEU A 461 33.03 -10.43 39.45
N PRO A 462 32.01 -10.16 40.27
CA PRO A 462 32.24 -9.93 41.68
C PRO A 462 32.75 -11.24 42.28
N ILE A 463 34.05 -11.29 42.59
CA ILE A 463 34.57 -12.21 43.59
C ILE A 463 33.99 -11.74 44.92
N LEU A 464 32.81 -12.24 45.27
CA LEU A 464 32.30 -12.17 46.63
C LEU A 464 32.88 -13.35 47.40
N HIS A 465 34.01 -13.10 48.06
CA HIS A 465 34.37 -13.82 49.28
C HIS A 465 33.33 -13.46 50.35
N TYR A 466 32.55 -14.45 50.79
CA TYR A 466 31.98 -14.43 52.13
C TYR A 466 32.37 -15.71 52.86
N LEU A 467 33.27 -15.48 53.81
CA LEU A 467 33.56 -16.13 55.08
C LEU A 467 32.74 -17.38 55.47
N HIS A 468 33.50 -18.40 55.88
CA HIS A 468 33.16 -19.39 56.90
C HIS A 468 32.38 -18.77 58.08
N GLN A 469 31.31 -19.44 58.50
CA GLN A 469 31.10 -19.81 59.90
C GLN A 469 30.08 -20.94 59.99
N ASP A 470 30.52 -22.02 60.63
CA ASP A 470 29.74 -23.17 61.12
C ASP A 470 28.73 -22.76 62.21
N ILE A 471 28.01 -23.78 62.72
CA ILE A 471 27.12 -23.87 63.91
C ILE A 471 25.63 -23.87 63.50
N ASP A 472 24.82 -24.91 63.67
CA ASP A 472 24.90 -26.24 64.32
C ASP A 472 23.99 -27.23 63.57
#